data_AF-A0AAD4Z4J9-F1
#
_entry.id   AF-A0AAD4Z4J9-F1
#
_cell.length_a   1.000
_cell.length_b   1.000
_cell.length_c   1.000
_cell.angle_alpha   90.00
_cell.angle_beta   90.00
_cell.angle_gamma   90.00
#
_symmetry.space_group_name_H-M   'P 1'
#
loop_
_entity.id
_entity.type
_entity.pdbx_description
1 polymer ?
#
loop_
_entity_poly.entity_id
_entity_poly.type
_entity_poly.pdbx_seq_one_letter_code
_entity_poly.pdbx_strand_id
1 'polypeptide(L)'
;MADSNPLLSEINSAESEPSLDSRIELFIGDFGCAQFLQAFLVSFSWFFDAQQTFITVFTDAQPTWHCTQLNDPHNSCNSASNVCQLPQNSWAWDRPRHTSTISEWALQCSPSFVQGMPASSFFMGCLIGGLALATLADTSLGRKNMLFLTCLIMSLSTFLTAFSSNIWIYSILRFITGFGRATIGTSALVLSTELVGRRWRGQVGVIGFFCFTLGFLSLPAIAYTQRAHSWRTLYFCTSIPTFLYCIMVHFLVRESPRWLFVQGRKEEAIATLKHIAPINGTTTKTPLTSSFFSNLSFEQETRNVDLYSAINVLVKSTWAFRRLSTVMAIGFGVGMVYYGMPLALGSLDFNLYLSVTFNGLSELPASLITLVFIAKMNRKTSLLVFTSLSGVFSIMSVLKGTHPIWKTLQIVFELVSFFSACSALNVLLIFTIELFPTCVRN
;
A
#
# COMPACT_ATOMS: atom_id res chain seq x y z
N MET A 1 18.26 61.95 -27.56
CA MET A 1 17.58 61.57 -26.31
C MET A 1 17.88 60.09 -26.13
N ALA A 2 19.02 59.71 -25.54
CA ALA A 2 19.30 59.73 -24.09
C ALA A 2 18.24 58.90 -23.32
N ASP A 3 18.51 57.83 -22.57
CA ASP A 3 19.77 57.26 -22.07
C ASP A 3 19.60 55.78 -21.67
N SER A 4 20.76 55.15 -21.50
CA SER A 4 21.17 53.87 -20.91
C SER A 4 20.36 53.20 -19.77
N ASN A 5 20.30 51.85 -19.82
CA ASN A 5 20.20 50.94 -18.65
C ASN A 5 21.27 51.28 -17.58
N PRO A 6 21.15 50.95 -16.26
CA PRO A 6 20.42 49.81 -15.69
C PRO A 6 19.64 50.07 -14.36
N LEU A 7 18.63 49.27 -14.04
CA LEU A 7 18.10 49.13 -12.66
C LEU A 7 18.49 47.76 -12.12
N LEU A 8 19.76 47.66 -11.74
CA LEU A 8 20.36 46.59 -10.94
C LEU A 8 21.10 47.28 -9.78
N SER A 9 20.37 47.76 -8.79
CA SER A 9 20.87 48.04 -7.43
C SER A 9 19.70 48.42 -6.53
N GLU A 10 19.73 47.88 -5.31
CA GLU A 10 18.86 48.24 -4.16
C GLU A 10 17.49 47.56 -4.09
N ILE A 11 17.49 46.23 -4.00
CA ILE A 11 16.65 45.58 -2.98
C ILE A 11 17.61 44.92 -1.99
N ASN A 12 17.61 45.47 -0.79
CA ASN A 12 18.27 45.02 0.41
C ASN A 12 18.63 43.52 0.42
N SER A 13 19.93 43.25 0.49
CA SER A 13 20.49 42.03 1.04
C SER A 13 20.15 41.92 2.54
N ALA A 14 18.87 41.76 2.87
CA ALA A 14 18.52 40.94 4.00
C ALA A 14 18.81 39.52 3.52
N GLU A 15 19.87 38.89 4.03
CA GLU A 15 20.01 37.45 3.98
C GLU A 15 18.67 36.89 4.46
N SER A 16 17.83 36.41 3.53
CA SER A 16 16.64 35.68 3.91
C SER A 16 17.16 34.49 4.67
N GLU A 17 17.00 34.50 5.98
CA GLU A 17 17.41 33.39 6.83
C GLU A 17 16.98 32.08 6.14
N PRO A 18 17.90 31.14 5.88
CA PRO A 18 17.54 29.92 5.17
C PRO A 18 16.38 29.27 5.90
N SER A 19 15.34 28.91 5.15
CA SER A 19 14.15 28.26 5.70
C SER A 19 14.55 27.03 6.53
N LEU A 20 13.73 26.66 7.53
CA LEU A 20 13.98 25.49 8.39
C LEU A 20 14.37 24.26 7.56
N ASP A 21 13.65 24.04 6.47
CA ASP A 21 13.91 22.97 5.52
C ASP A 21 15.29 23.06 4.87
N SER A 22 15.73 24.25 4.48
CA SER A 22 17.04 24.46 3.85
C SER A 22 18.19 24.18 4.83
N ARG A 23 18.02 24.56 6.12
CA ARG A 23 19.01 24.26 7.17
C ARG A 23 19.06 22.77 7.49
N ILE A 24 17.91 22.11 7.61
CA ILE A 24 17.83 20.65 7.82
C ILE A 24 18.44 19.90 6.63
N GLU A 25 18.18 20.34 5.40
CA GLU A 25 18.77 19.71 4.20
C GLU A 25 20.30 19.83 4.16
N LEU A 26 20.85 20.96 4.62
CA LEU A 26 22.31 21.15 4.71
C LEU A 26 22.96 20.20 5.74
N PHE A 27 22.22 19.80 6.78
CA PHE A 27 22.67 18.82 7.77
C PHE A 27 22.57 17.36 7.29
N ILE A 28 21.53 17.01 6.54
CA ILE A 28 21.33 15.64 6.07
C ILE A 28 22.48 15.21 5.13
N GLY A 29 23.06 16.17 4.39
CA GLY A 29 24.25 15.93 3.57
C GLY A 29 24.03 14.87 2.48
N ASP A 30 25.13 14.22 2.07
CA ASP A 30 25.09 13.14 1.09
C ASP A 30 24.57 11.82 1.68
N PHE A 31 23.99 11.00 0.81
CA PHE A 31 23.31 9.76 1.17
C PHE A 31 24.28 8.71 1.74
N GLY A 32 24.21 8.51 3.06
CA GLY A 32 25.03 7.54 3.79
C GLY A 32 24.40 6.16 3.93
N CYS A 33 25.20 5.17 4.32
CA CYS A 33 24.73 3.80 4.58
C CYS A 33 23.66 3.73 5.68
N ALA A 34 23.78 4.56 6.73
CA ALA A 34 22.78 4.63 7.80
C ALA A 34 21.42 5.16 7.31
N GLN A 35 21.42 6.13 6.39
CA GLN A 35 20.22 6.66 5.75
C GLN A 35 19.56 5.59 4.88
N PHE A 36 20.36 4.88 4.08
CA PHE A 36 19.86 3.76 3.27
C PHE A 36 19.24 2.66 4.14
N LEU A 37 19.91 2.27 5.22
CA LEU A 37 19.41 1.24 6.12
C LEU A 37 18.10 1.66 6.78
N GLN A 38 17.99 2.91 7.27
CA GLN A 38 16.73 3.40 7.84
C GLN A 38 15.61 3.49 6.80
N ALA A 39 15.91 4.01 5.61
CA ALA A 39 14.94 4.08 4.51
C ALA A 39 14.45 2.67 4.15
N PHE A 40 15.36 1.70 3.98
CA PHE A 40 15.02 0.32 3.69
C PHE A 40 14.18 -0.31 4.80
N LEU A 41 14.60 -0.19 6.07
CA LEU A 41 13.86 -0.73 7.21
C LEU A 41 12.43 -0.18 7.27
N VAL A 42 12.25 1.13 7.07
CA VAL A 42 10.93 1.77 7.06
C VAL A 42 10.08 1.31 5.87
N SER A 43 10.67 1.29 4.68
CA SER A 43 10.02 0.82 3.44
C SER A 43 9.65 -0.65 3.47
N PHE A 44 10.36 -1.48 4.25
CA PHE A 44 10.08 -2.91 4.39
C PHE A 44 8.70 -3.19 5.01
N SER A 45 8.07 -2.24 5.69
CA SER A 45 6.66 -2.35 6.10
C SER A 45 5.71 -2.64 4.93
N TRP A 46 6.00 -2.13 3.73
CA TRP A 46 5.18 -2.35 2.53
C TRP A 46 5.15 -3.83 2.12
N PHE A 47 6.18 -4.62 2.49
CA PHE A 47 6.20 -6.06 2.26
C PHE A 47 5.04 -6.75 2.99
N PHE A 48 4.89 -6.46 4.29
CA PHE A 48 3.81 -7.02 5.11
C PHE A 48 2.44 -6.46 4.71
N ASP A 49 2.42 -5.18 4.31
CA ASP A 49 1.23 -4.56 3.75
C ASP A 49 0.71 -5.37 2.56
N ALA A 50 1.54 -5.63 1.56
CA ALA A 50 1.16 -6.41 0.38
C ALA A 50 0.61 -7.80 0.74
N GLN A 51 1.28 -8.52 1.64
CA GLN A 51 0.83 -9.83 2.11
C GLN A 51 -0.58 -9.77 2.69
N GLN A 52 -0.87 -8.81 3.58
CA GLN A 52 -2.18 -8.71 4.24
C GLN A 52 -3.30 -8.24 3.31
N THR A 53 -2.97 -7.51 2.24
CA THR A 53 -3.96 -7.11 1.21
C THR A 53 -4.53 -8.34 0.52
N PHE A 54 -3.65 -9.26 0.13
CA PHE A 54 -3.96 -10.32 -0.82
C PHE A 54 -4.08 -11.69 -0.17
N ILE A 55 -3.87 -11.83 1.14
CA ILE A 55 -3.95 -13.11 1.85
C ILE A 55 -5.28 -13.84 1.64
N THR A 56 -6.39 -13.10 1.53
CA THR A 56 -7.74 -13.66 1.31
C THR A 56 -7.90 -14.35 -0.04
N VAL A 57 -7.05 -14.01 -1.02
CA VAL A 57 -7.00 -14.72 -2.32
C VAL A 57 -6.76 -16.21 -2.12
N PHE A 58 -5.98 -16.58 -1.10
CA PHE A 58 -5.65 -17.98 -0.81
C PHE A 58 -6.50 -18.59 0.30
N THR A 59 -6.78 -17.84 1.37
CA THR A 59 -7.52 -18.38 2.53
C THR A 59 -9.00 -18.59 2.23
N ASP A 60 -9.56 -17.76 1.34
CA ASP A 60 -10.96 -17.79 0.93
C ASP A 60 -11.14 -18.42 -0.45
N ALA A 61 -10.10 -19.09 -0.97
CA ALA A 61 -10.18 -19.82 -2.24
C ALA A 61 -11.07 -21.06 -2.11
N GLN A 62 -11.93 -21.30 -3.10
CA GLN A 62 -12.72 -22.53 -3.16
C GLN A 62 -11.81 -23.71 -3.52
N PRO A 63 -11.74 -24.77 -2.70
CA PRO A 63 -10.94 -25.95 -3.03
C PRO A 63 -11.59 -26.77 -4.14
N THR A 64 -10.80 -27.63 -4.78
CA THR A 64 -11.30 -28.58 -5.77
C THR A 64 -12.08 -29.72 -5.10
N TRP A 65 -13.04 -30.29 -5.83
CA TRP A 65 -13.95 -31.33 -5.34
C TRP A 65 -14.16 -32.41 -6.40
N HIS A 66 -14.52 -33.62 -5.96
CA HIS A 66 -14.84 -34.76 -6.82
C HIS A 66 -16.13 -35.45 -6.37
N CYS A 67 -16.75 -36.19 -7.29
CA CYS A 67 -17.90 -37.06 -6.99
C CYS A 67 -17.43 -38.37 -6.35
N THR A 68 -18.08 -38.78 -5.27
CA THR A 68 -17.73 -40.00 -4.51
C THR A 68 -18.43 -41.25 -5.04
N GLN A 69 -19.58 -41.09 -5.69
CA GLN A 69 -20.40 -42.18 -6.23
C GLN A 69 -20.45 -42.12 -7.76
N LEU A 70 -19.48 -42.73 -8.44
CA LEU A 70 -19.46 -42.82 -9.91
C LEU A 70 -20.36 -43.93 -10.48
N ASN A 71 -20.87 -44.86 -9.66
CA ASN A 71 -21.48 -46.11 -10.12
C ASN A 71 -22.99 -46.25 -9.85
N ASP A 72 -23.68 -45.19 -9.41
CA ASP A 72 -25.11 -45.25 -9.17
C ASP A 72 -25.88 -44.65 -10.37
N PRO A 73 -26.62 -45.44 -11.16
CA PRO A 73 -27.28 -44.96 -12.39
C PRO A 73 -28.39 -43.92 -12.15
N HIS A 74 -28.77 -43.68 -10.89
CA HIS A 74 -29.76 -42.68 -10.48
C HIS A 74 -29.16 -41.34 -9.99
N ASN A 75 -27.84 -41.21 -9.82
CA ASN A 75 -27.20 -39.99 -9.32
C ASN A 75 -26.36 -39.28 -10.41
N SER A 76 -26.84 -38.12 -10.86
CA SER A 76 -26.22 -37.25 -11.88
C SER A 76 -25.09 -36.37 -11.31
N CYS A 77 -24.19 -36.93 -10.50
CA CYS A 77 -23.02 -36.18 -10.04
C CYS A 77 -21.99 -36.10 -11.18
N ASN A 78 -21.98 -34.98 -11.88
CA ASN A 78 -20.97 -34.63 -12.88
C ASN A 78 -20.13 -33.46 -12.38
N SER A 79 -18.89 -33.34 -12.85
CA SER A 79 -17.98 -32.23 -12.51
C SER A 79 -18.49 -30.85 -12.93
N ALA A 80 -19.54 -30.78 -13.75
CA ALA A 80 -20.23 -29.57 -14.18
C ALA A 80 -21.48 -29.22 -13.35
N SER A 81 -21.91 -30.11 -12.46
CA SER A 81 -23.10 -29.92 -11.62
C SER A 81 -22.82 -28.90 -10.51
N ASN A 82 -23.82 -28.09 -10.15
CA ASN A 82 -23.67 -27.14 -9.05
C ASN A 82 -23.66 -27.90 -7.71
N VAL A 83 -22.55 -27.79 -6.97
CA VAL A 83 -22.33 -28.45 -5.66
C VAL A 83 -23.50 -28.23 -4.69
N CYS A 84 -24.17 -27.09 -4.78
CA CYS A 84 -25.28 -26.73 -3.90
C CYS A 84 -26.61 -27.44 -4.20
N GLN A 85 -26.73 -28.03 -5.38
CA GLN A 85 -27.90 -28.83 -5.78
C GLN A 85 -27.66 -30.33 -5.60
N LEU A 86 -26.42 -30.72 -5.27
CA LEU A 86 -26.05 -32.11 -5.07
C LEU A 86 -26.30 -32.56 -3.63
N PRO A 87 -26.80 -33.79 -3.41
CA PRO A 87 -26.91 -34.35 -2.07
C PRO A 87 -25.53 -34.51 -1.43
N GLN A 88 -25.43 -34.25 -0.12
CA GLN A 88 -24.17 -34.11 0.60
C GLN A 88 -23.26 -35.35 0.58
N ASN A 89 -23.82 -36.53 0.28
CA ASN A 89 -23.09 -37.80 0.21
C ASN A 89 -22.52 -38.11 -1.19
N SER A 90 -22.88 -37.31 -2.21
CA SER A 90 -22.50 -37.56 -3.61
C SER A 90 -21.16 -36.96 -4.02
N TRP A 91 -20.58 -36.08 -3.19
CA TRP A 91 -19.34 -35.38 -3.48
C TRP A 91 -18.48 -35.19 -2.23
N ALA A 92 -17.17 -34.99 -2.42
CA ALA A 92 -16.22 -34.68 -1.36
C ALA A 92 -15.16 -33.67 -1.86
N TRP A 93 -14.61 -32.90 -0.93
CA TRP A 93 -13.45 -32.04 -1.21
C TRP A 93 -12.21 -32.90 -1.47
N ASP A 94 -11.38 -32.52 -2.44
CA ASP A 94 -10.11 -33.19 -2.71
C ASP A 94 -9.08 -32.99 -1.57
N ARG A 95 -9.27 -31.91 -0.81
CA ARG A 95 -8.40 -31.49 0.29
C ARG A 95 -9.14 -31.53 1.63
N PRO A 96 -8.41 -31.57 2.75
CA PRO A 96 -9.02 -31.48 4.08
C PRO A 96 -9.91 -30.24 4.22
N ARG A 97 -10.99 -30.35 5.00
CA ARG A 97 -11.96 -29.25 5.19
C ARG A 97 -11.33 -27.96 5.74
N HIS A 98 -10.23 -28.08 6.48
CA HIS A 98 -9.54 -26.95 7.11
C HIS A 98 -8.63 -26.15 6.17
N THR A 99 -8.55 -26.52 4.88
CA THR A 99 -7.65 -25.86 3.90
C THR A 99 -8.11 -24.45 3.52
N SER A 100 -9.41 -24.16 3.53
CA SER A 100 -9.97 -22.84 3.23
C SER A 100 -11.11 -22.48 4.19
N THR A 101 -11.39 -21.19 4.34
CA THR A 101 -12.55 -20.70 5.10
C THR A 101 -13.87 -21.19 4.49
N ILE A 102 -13.93 -21.28 3.16
CA ILE A 102 -15.09 -21.80 2.43
C ILE A 102 -15.38 -23.26 2.78
N SER A 103 -14.37 -24.12 2.74
CA SER A 103 -14.53 -25.55 3.02
C SER A 103 -14.76 -25.85 4.50
N GLU A 104 -14.20 -25.04 5.40
CA GLU A 104 -14.31 -25.26 6.85
C GLU A 104 -15.68 -24.88 7.37
N TRP A 105 -16.20 -23.74 6.94
CA TRP A 105 -17.51 -23.22 7.37
C TRP A 105 -18.64 -23.53 6.39
N ALA A 106 -18.40 -24.42 5.43
CA ALA A 106 -19.35 -24.84 4.40
C ALA A 106 -20.04 -23.65 3.67
N LEU A 107 -19.25 -22.63 3.33
CA LEU A 107 -19.76 -21.38 2.76
C LEU A 107 -20.05 -21.46 1.26
N GLN A 108 -19.75 -22.57 0.59
CA GLN A 108 -19.87 -22.69 -0.87
C GLN A 108 -21.30 -22.42 -1.39
N CYS A 109 -22.32 -22.68 -0.55
CA CYS A 109 -23.73 -22.44 -0.87
C CYS A 109 -24.35 -21.27 -0.12
N SER A 110 -23.54 -20.56 0.67
CA SER A 110 -23.98 -19.34 1.33
C SER A 110 -24.16 -18.21 0.31
N PRO A 111 -25.01 -17.20 0.61
CA PRO A 111 -25.16 -16.03 -0.25
C PRO A 111 -23.81 -15.38 -0.55
N SER A 112 -23.64 -14.85 -1.76
CA SER A 112 -22.41 -14.15 -2.20
C SER A 112 -22.00 -13.01 -1.26
N PHE A 113 -22.98 -12.36 -0.63
CA PHE A 113 -22.77 -11.36 0.41
C PHE A 113 -21.94 -11.89 1.59
N VAL A 114 -22.21 -13.12 2.06
CA VAL A 114 -21.49 -13.72 3.21
C VAL A 114 -20.06 -14.08 2.81
N GLN A 115 -19.86 -14.62 1.61
CA GLN A 115 -18.53 -14.97 1.10
C GLN A 115 -17.66 -13.73 0.87
N GLY A 116 -18.24 -12.63 0.36
CA GLY A 116 -17.55 -11.37 0.11
C GLY A 116 -17.40 -10.45 1.34
N MET A 117 -18.04 -10.80 2.46
CA MET A 117 -18.05 -9.97 3.66
C MET A 117 -16.64 -9.70 4.21
N PRO A 118 -15.73 -10.69 4.36
CA PRO A 118 -14.41 -10.44 4.96
C PRO A 118 -13.54 -9.47 4.16
N ALA A 119 -13.54 -9.60 2.83
CA ALA A 119 -12.82 -8.68 1.94
C ALA A 119 -13.42 -7.27 2.01
N SER A 120 -14.75 -7.17 2.00
CA SER A 120 -15.46 -5.89 2.12
C SER A 120 -15.18 -5.20 3.46
N SER A 121 -15.22 -5.97 4.56
CA SER A 121 -14.87 -5.51 5.91
C SER A 121 -13.43 -5.01 5.99
N PHE A 122 -12.47 -5.68 5.34
CA PHE A 122 -11.08 -5.23 5.28
C PHE A 122 -10.94 -3.85 4.61
N PHE A 123 -11.52 -3.65 3.43
CA PHE A 123 -11.45 -2.35 2.74
C PHE A 123 -12.26 -1.25 3.44
N MET A 124 -13.38 -1.59 4.08
CA MET A 124 -14.12 -0.67 4.94
C MET A 124 -13.26 -0.23 6.14
N GLY A 125 -12.52 -1.17 6.73
CA GLY A 125 -11.51 -0.89 7.75
C GLY A 125 -10.44 0.06 7.23
N CYS A 126 -9.94 -0.15 6.01
CA CYS A 126 -8.96 0.75 5.38
C CYS A 126 -9.50 2.17 5.20
N LEU A 127 -10.77 2.32 4.80
CA LEU A 127 -11.41 3.61 4.62
C LEU A 127 -11.53 4.38 5.95
N ILE A 128 -12.08 3.73 6.98
CA ILE A 128 -12.27 4.34 8.30
C ILE A 128 -10.91 4.59 8.97
N GLY A 129 -9.99 3.64 8.84
CA GLY A 129 -8.62 3.74 9.30
C GLY A 129 -7.91 4.92 8.64
N GLY A 130 -8.00 5.07 7.32
CA GLY A 130 -7.35 6.18 6.60
C GLY A 130 -7.78 7.54 7.13
N LEU A 131 -9.08 7.72 7.40
CA LEU A 131 -9.60 8.96 7.97
C LEU A 131 -9.20 9.17 9.44
N ALA A 132 -9.32 8.15 10.29
CA ALA A 132 -9.03 8.30 11.71
C ALA A 132 -7.52 8.39 12.00
N LEU A 133 -6.75 7.47 11.42
CA LEU A 133 -5.34 7.28 11.69
C LEU A 133 -4.46 8.35 11.03
N ALA A 134 -4.82 8.88 9.86
CA ALA A 134 -4.05 9.97 9.24
C ALA A 134 -4.04 11.22 10.14
N THR A 135 -5.18 11.53 10.75
CA THR A 135 -5.30 12.69 11.66
C THR A 135 -4.48 12.52 12.93
N LEU A 136 -4.43 11.29 13.45
CA LEU A 136 -3.68 10.95 14.64
C LEU A 136 -2.16 11.00 14.39
N ALA A 137 -1.72 10.58 13.20
CA ALA A 137 -0.32 10.61 12.78
C ALA A 137 0.25 12.03 12.73
N ASP A 138 -0.53 12.97 12.19
CA ASP A 138 -0.09 14.35 12.03
C ASP A 138 -0.14 15.15 13.34
N THR A 139 -1.13 14.91 14.19
CA THR A 139 -1.34 15.70 15.41
C THR A 139 -0.47 15.28 16.60
N SER A 140 -0.41 13.98 16.91
CA SER A 140 0.02 13.54 18.25
C SER A 140 1.05 12.42 18.28
N LEU A 141 0.99 11.46 17.36
CA LEU A 141 1.84 10.26 17.44
C LEU A 141 3.20 10.43 16.76
N GLY A 142 3.28 11.19 15.66
CA GLY A 142 4.48 11.21 14.81
C GLY A 142 4.54 10.01 13.87
N ARG A 143 5.48 10.01 12.92
CA ARG A 143 5.46 9.06 11.79
C ARG A 143 5.99 7.67 12.19
N LYS A 144 7.04 7.60 13.01
CA LYS A 144 7.59 6.34 13.53
C LYS A 144 6.59 5.63 14.43
N ASN A 145 6.04 6.33 15.42
CA ASN A 145 5.11 5.71 16.36
C ASN A 145 3.82 5.28 15.66
N MET A 146 3.38 6.06 14.67
CA MET A 146 2.24 5.69 13.84
C MET A 146 2.50 4.39 13.06
N LEU A 147 3.65 4.29 12.39
CA LEU A 147 4.06 3.09 11.68
C LEU A 147 4.13 1.87 12.62
N PHE A 148 4.69 2.05 13.82
CA PHE A 148 4.72 0.99 14.83
C PHE A 148 3.32 0.55 15.27
N LEU A 149 2.46 1.49 15.66
CA LEU A 149 1.11 1.20 16.14
C LEU A 149 0.25 0.51 15.07
N THR A 150 0.31 0.99 13.84
CA THR A 150 -0.44 0.46 12.69
C THR A 150 0.00 -0.95 12.33
N CYS A 151 1.31 -1.18 12.24
CA CYS A 151 1.85 -2.53 12.04
C CYS A 151 1.51 -3.46 13.20
N LEU A 152 1.51 -2.98 14.45
CA LEU A 152 1.15 -3.77 15.62
C LEU A 152 -0.33 -4.18 15.60
N ILE A 153 -1.24 -3.24 15.33
CA ILE A 153 -2.68 -3.50 15.18
C ILE A 153 -2.91 -4.52 14.07
N MET A 154 -2.29 -4.31 12.90
CA MET A 154 -2.39 -5.23 11.76
C MET A 154 -1.87 -6.62 12.13
N SER A 155 -0.69 -6.72 12.75
CA SER A 155 -0.09 -8.00 13.14
C SER A 155 -0.90 -8.76 14.18
N LEU A 156 -1.38 -8.07 15.22
CA LEU A 156 -2.14 -8.70 16.30
C LEU A 156 -3.52 -9.16 15.81
N SER A 157 -4.22 -8.34 15.05
CA SER A 157 -5.51 -8.72 14.46
C SER A 157 -5.37 -9.87 13.45
N THR A 158 -4.32 -9.87 12.64
CA THR A 158 -3.97 -10.98 11.74
C THR A 158 -3.71 -12.28 12.52
N PHE A 159 -2.95 -12.21 13.60
CA PHE A 159 -2.69 -13.37 14.47
C PHE A 159 -3.99 -13.90 15.10
N LEU A 160 -4.83 -13.00 15.61
CA LEU A 160 -6.14 -13.36 16.18
C LEU A 160 -7.09 -13.94 15.12
N THR A 161 -6.96 -13.53 13.86
CA THR A 161 -7.78 -14.03 12.74
C THR A 161 -7.63 -15.55 12.56
N ALA A 162 -6.43 -16.09 12.82
CA ALA A 162 -6.20 -17.53 12.79
C ALA A 162 -7.06 -18.31 13.83
N PHE A 163 -7.46 -17.68 14.93
CA PHE A 163 -8.30 -18.30 15.97
C PHE A 163 -9.80 -18.10 15.74
N SER A 164 -10.20 -17.45 14.64
CA SER A 164 -11.61 -17.25 14.35
C SER A 164 -12.33 -18.60 14.15
N SER A 165 -13.48 -18.72 14.81
CA SER A 165 -14.33 -19.92 14.77
C SER A 165 -15.47 -19.80 13.76
N ASN A 166 -15.86 -18.58 13.40
CA ASN A 166 -16.97 -18.27 12.51
C ASN A 166 -16.63 -17.10 11.59
N ILE A 167 -17.33 -17.04 10.44
CA ILE A 167 -17.17 -15.98 9.42
C ILE A 167 -17.37 -14.56 9.97
N TRP A 168 -18.27 -14.37 10.94
CA TRP A 168 -18.53 -13.05 11.53
C TRP A 168 -17.35 -12.50 12.33
N ILE A 169 -16.74 -13.34 13.17
CA ILE A 169 -15.54 -12.98 13.95
C ILE A 169 -14.37 -12.74 12.99
N TYR A 170 -14.23 -13.59 11.98
CA TYR A 170 -13.25 -13.42 10.91
C TYR A 170 -13.40 -12.07 10.21
N SER A 171 -14.62 -11.70 9.77
CA SER A 171 -14.89 -10.39 9.15
C SER A 171 -14.57 -9.20 10.05
N ILE A 172 -14.89 -9.27 11.35
CA ILE A 172 -14.54 -8.22 12.32
C ILE A 172 -13.02 -8.08 12.47
N LEU A 173 -12.29 -9.20 12.57
CA LEU A 173 -10.84 -9.17 12.67
C LEU A 173 -10.18 -8.67 11.38
N ARG A 174 -10.75 -9.01 10.21
CA ARG A 174 -10.34 -8.44 8.91
C ARG A 174 -10.60 -6.94 8.84
N PHE A 175 -11.72 -6.44 9.39
CA PHE A 175 -11.95 -5.00 9.54
C PHE A 175 -10.86 -4.32 10.37
N ILE A 176 -10.51 -4.88 11.53
CA ILE A 176 -9.45 -4.33 12.39
C ILE A 176 -8.08 -4.39 11.68
N THR A 177 -7.81 -5.46 10.93
CA THR A 177 -6.58 -5.60 10.13
C THR A 177 -6.50 -4.49 9.08
N GLY A 178 -7.59 -4.24 8.35
CA GLY A 178 -7.69 -3.16 7.37
C GLY A 178 -7.58 -1.77 8.00
N PHE A 179 -8.16 -1.58 9.18
CA PHE A 179 -8.02 -0.35 9.96
C PHE A 179 -6.55 -0.05 10.29
N GLY A 180 -5.81 -1.04 10.81
CA GLY A 180 -4.38 -0.90 11.10
C GLY A 180 -3.55 -0.65 9.82
N ARG A 181 -3.91 -1.30 8.72
CA ARG A 181 -3.21 -1.18 7.43
C ARG A 181 -3.17 0.25 6.86
N ALA A 182 -4.25 1.00 7.01
CA ALA A 182 -4.56 2.18 6.19
C ALA A 182 -3.45 3.24 6.06
N THR A 183 -2.63 3.42 7.10
CA THR A 183 -1.59 4.47 7.16
C THR A 183 -0.16 3.93 7.14
N ILE A 184 0.03 2.61 7.01
CA ILE A 184 1.36 1.99 6.92
C ILE A 184 2.11 2.56 5.71
N GLY A 185 1.46 2.54 4.55
CA GLY A 185 2.04 2.98 3.28
C GLY A 185 2.51 4.43 3.31
N THR A 186 1.62 5.33 3.72
CA THR A 186 1.88 6.77 3.78
C THR A 186 2.89 7.13 4.87
N SER A 187 2.78 6.56 6.08
CA SER A 187 3.72 6.82 7.17
C SER A 187 5.14 6.37 6.82
N ALA A 188 5.28 5.22 6.17
CA ALA A 188 6.59 4.72 5.72
C ALA A 188 7.20 5.60 4.63
N LEU A 189 6.40 6.04 3.64
CA LEU A 189 6.87 6.92 2.58
C LEU A 189 7.30 8.29 3.13
N VAL A 190 6.49 8.90 4.00
CA VAL A 190 6.80 10.20 4.61
C VAL A 190 8.05 10.09 5.48
N LEU A 191 8.12 9.12 6.39
CA LEU A 191 9.27 8.95 7.27
C LEU A 191 10.56 8.69 6.47
N SER A 192 10.52 7.81 5.48
CA SER A 192 11.70 7.49 4.68
C SER A 192 12.19 8.69 3.85
N THR A 193 11.29 9.54 3.34
CA THR A 193 11.66 10.74 2.56
C THR A 193 12.10 11.92 3.42
N GLU A 194 11.68 12.00 4.69
CA GLU A 194 12.10 13.02 5.64
C GLU A 194 13.48 12.75 6.25
N LEU A 195 13.93 11.48 6.26
CA LEU A 195 15.24 11.07 6.76
C LEU A 195 16.38 11.25 5.74
N VAL A 196 16.05 11.62 4.48
CA VAL A 196 17.00 11.68 3.36
C VAL A 196 16.97 13.02 2.63
N GLY A 197 18.10 13.36 2.00
CA GLY A 197 18.23 14.59 1.23
C GLY A 197 17.29 14.63 0.03
N ARG A 198 16.91 15.84 -0.43
CA ARG A 198 15.95 16.06 -1.52
C ARG A 198 16.28 15.30 -2.81
N ARG A 199 17.57 15.17 -3.12
CA ARG A 199 18.08 14.43 -4.30
C ARG A 199 17.74 12.93 -4.28
N TRP A 200 17.59 12.34 -3.09
CA TRP A 200 17.45 10.89 -2.89
C TRP A 200 16.01 10.44 -2.58
N ARG A 201 15.09 11.39 -2.38
CA ARG A 201 13.68 11.10 -2.05
C ARG A 201 12.99 10.24 -3.11
N GLY A 202 13.31 10.45 -4.39
CA GLY A 202 12.75 9.64 -5.48
C GLY A 202 13.16 8.17 -5.39
N GLN A 203 14.44 7.91 -5.17
CA GLN A 203 15.01 6.57 -5.05
C GLN A 203 14.44 5.85 -3.82
N VAL A 204 14.31 6.54 -2.69
CA VAL A 204 13.74 5.97 -1.47
C VAL A 204 12.26 5.60 -1.64
N GLY A 205 11.49 6.42 -2.35
CA GLY A 205 10.12 6.07 -2.72
C GLY A 205 10.04 4.75 -3.51
N VAL A 206 10.97 4.54 -4.45
CA VAL A 206 11.04 3.29 -5.25
C VAL A 206 11.34 2.06 -4.41
N ILE A 207 12.13 2.19 -3.32
CA ILE A 207 12.40 1.07 -2.40
C ILE A 207 11.09 0.54 -1.79
N GLY A 208 10.17 1.43 -1.41
CA GLY A 208 8.84 1.06 -0.91
C GLY A 208 8.06 0.19 -1.89
N PHE A 209 7.94 0.63 -3.14
CA PHE A 209 7.26 -0.13 -4.20
C PHE A 209 7.90 -1.51 -4.42
N PHE A 210 9.24 -1.57 -4.43
CA PHE A 210 9.95 -2.85 -4.56
C PHE A 210 9.64 -3.80 -3.38
N CYS A 211 9.64 -3.28 -2.15
CA CYS A 211 9.26 -4.06 -0.97
C CYS A 211 7.81 -4.57 -1.06
N PHE A 212 6.87 -3.75 -1.55
CA PHE A 212 5.49 -4.18 -1.77
C PHE A 212 5.40 -5.32 -2.77
N THR A 213 6.04 -5.19 -3.93
CA THR A 213 6.02 -6.25 -4.94
C THR A 213 6.67 -7.53 -4.44
N LEU A 214 7.77 -7.45 -3.68
CA LEU A 214 8.34 -8.63 -3.01
C LEU A 214 7.36 -9.27 -2.02
N GLY A 215 6.61 -8.47 -1.26
CA GLY A 215 5.56 -8.96 -0.37
C GLY A 215 4.47 -9.68 -1.13
N PHE A 216 4.01 -9.09 -2.23
CA PHE A 216 3.01 -9.68 -3.11
C PHE A 216 3.48 -11.02 -3.72
N LEU A 217 4.74 -11.11 -4.14
CA LEU A 217 5.34 -12.33 -4.70
C LEU A 217 5.66 -13.41 -3.67
N SER A 218 5.96 -13.02 -2.43
CA SER A 218 6.22 -13.97 -1.35
C SER A 218 4.96 -14.76 -0.98
N LEU A 219 3.78 -14.13 -1.09
CA LEU A 219 2.52 -14.70 -0.67
C LEU A 219 2.13 -16.01 -1.42
N PRO A 220 2.14 -16.09 -2.76
CA PRO A 220 1.88 -17.35 -3.47
C PRO A 220 2.91 -18.43 -3.13
N ALA A 221 4.17 -18.07 -2.88
CA ALA A 221 5.19 -19.04 -2.49
C ALA A 221 4.89 -19.66 -1.13
N ILE A 222 4.59 -18.84 -0.11
CA ILE A 222 4.21 -19.29 1.24
C ILE A 222 2.90 -20.09 1.18
N ALA A 223 1.91 -19.62 0.43
CA ALA A 223 0.62 -20.29 0.28
C ALA A 223 0.78 -21.66 -0.43
N TYR A 224 1.69 -21.77 -1.40
CA TYR A 224 1.94 -23.04 -2.09
C TYR A 224 2.65 -24.04 -1.17
N THR A 225 3.64 -23.63 -0.40
CA THR A 225 4.31 -24.52 0.58
C THR A 225 3.32 -24.99 1.65
N GLN A 226 2.40 -24.11 2.06
CA GLN A 226 1.45 -24.39 3.13
C GLN A 226 0.11 -24.97 2.65
N ARG A 227 -0.02 -25.31 1.36
CA ARG A 227 -1.26 -25.82 0.74
C ARG A 227 -1.83 -27.10 1.34
N ALA A 228 -1.01 -27.86 2.07
CA ALA A 228 -1.41 -29.11 2.72
C ALA A 228 -1.91 -28.89 4.16
N HIS A 229 -1.66 -27.71 4.73
CA HIS A 229 -2.06 -27.36 6.08
C HIS A 229 -3.32 -26.48 6.08
N SER A 230 -3.75 -26.08 7.28
CA SER A 230 -4.92 -25.20 7.41
C SER A 230 -4.62 -23.78 6.92
N TRP A 231 -5.63 -23.08 6.40
CA TRP A 231 -5.56 -21.66 6.05
C TRP A 231 -5.05 -20.80 7.22
N ARG A 232 -5.31 -21.22 8.46
CA ARG A 232 -4.82 -20.58 9.69
C ARG A 232 -3.30 -20.48 9.73
N THR A 233 -2.57 -21.44 9.17
CA THR A 233 -1.11 -21.39 9.18
C THR A 233 -0.56 -20.29 8.29
N LEU A 234 -1.26 -19.91 7.22
CA LEU A 234 -0.86 -18.78 6.37
C LEU A 234 -0.93 -17.46 7.16
N TYR A 235 -1.92 -17.31 8.04
CA TYR A 235 -2.00 -16.19 8.96
C TYR A 235 -0.84 -16.17 9.96
N PHE A 236 -0.48 -17.31 10.56
CA PHE A 236 0.70 -17.38 11.44
C PHE A 236 2.01 -17.06 10.73
N CYS A 237 2.21 -17.60 9.52
CA CYS A 237 3.41 -17.38 8.72
C CYS A 237 3.60 -15.90 8.32
N THR A 238 2.52 -15.12 8.21
CA THR A 238 2.60 -13.70 7.85
C THR A 238 2.57 -12.78 9.08
N SER A 239 1.82 -13.14 10.14
CA SER A 239 1.72 -12.33 11.35
C SER A 239 3.00 -12.35 12.20
N ILE A 240 3.65 -13.52 12.36
CA ILE A 240 4.83 -13.65 13.23
C ILE A 240 6.00 -12.78 12.70
N PRO A 241 6.37 -12.83 11.41
CA PRO A 241 7.38 -11.93 10.86
C PRO A 241 7.00 -10.45 10.98
N THR A 242 5.72 -10.11 10.79
CA THR A 242 5.24 -8.72 10.96
C THR A 242 5.42 -8.25 12.41
N PHE A 243 5.15 -9.12 13.40
CA PHE A 243 5.34 -8.80 14.81
C PHE A 243 6.83 -8.56 15.15
N LEU A 244 7.71 -9.43 14.65
CA LEU A 244 9.17 -9.25 14.79
C LEU A 244 9.64 -7.95 14.14
N TYR A 245 9.09 -7.62 12.97
CA TYR A 245 9.34 -6.34 12.31
C TYR A 245 8.89 -5.15 13.16
N CYS A 246 7.73 -5.21 13.83
CA CYS A 246 7.27 -4.14 14.72
C CYS A 246 8.29 -3.88 15.85
N ILE A 247 8.80 -4.94 16.47
CA ILE A 247 9.85 -4.85 17.50
C ILE A 247 11.10 -4.19 16.90
N MET A 248 11.52 -4.63 15.71
CA MET A 248 12.67 -4.06 15.01
C MET A 248 12.50 -2.55 14.73
N VAL A 249 11.33 -2.12 14.25
CA VAL A 249 11.01 -0.70 14.01
C VAL A 249 11.07 0.12 15.30
N HIS A 250 10.55 -0.42 16.39
CA HIS A 250 10.55 0.29 17.68
C HIS A 250 11.96 0.65 18.13
N PHE A 251 12.91 -0.28 18.01
CA PHE A 251 14.28 -0.09 18.49
C PHE A 251 15.24 0.56 17.48
N LEU A 252 15.16 0.21 16.19
CA LEU A 252 16.16 0.61 15.18
C LEU A 252 15.78 1.88 14.39
N VAL A 253 14.49 2.14 14.21
CA VAL A 253 14.03 3.31 13.44
C VAL A 253 14.02 4.54 14.32
N ARG A 254 14.42 5.69 13.77
CA ARG A 254 14.33 6.99 14.43
C ARG A 254 13.19 7.81 13.85
N GLU A 255 12.67 8.71 14.65
CA GLU A 255 11.60 9.61 14.23
C GLU A 255 12.14 10.71 13.32
N SER A 256 11.27 11.31 12.52
CA SER A 256 11.64 12.42 11.63
C SER A 256 12.21 13.62 12.41
N PRO A 257 13.42 14.12 12.05
CA PRO A 257 13.96 15.34 12.63
C PRO A 257 13.02 16.53 12.47
N ARG A 258 12.35 16.63 11.31
CA ARG A 258 11.42 17.72 11.00
C ARG A 258 10.23 17.72 11.96
N TRP A 259 9.61 16.56 12.15
CA TRP A 259 8.49 16.42 13.06
C TRP A 259 8.89 16.70 14.52
N LEU A 260 10.06 16.18 14.95
CA LEU A 260 10.58 16.43 16.29
C LEU A 260 10.82 17.93 16.55
N PHE A 261 11.32 18.67 15.56
CA PHE A 261 11.48 20.13 15.66
C PHE A 261 10.13 20.85 15.76
N VAL A 262 9.16 20.50 14.92
CA VAL A 262 7.81 21.10 14.95
C VAL A 262 7.11 20.86 16.30
N GLN A 263 7.34 19.69 16.91
CA GLN A 263 6.82 19.35 18.24
C GLN A 263 7.62 19.93 19.42
N GLY A 264 8.66 20.73 19.15
CA GLY A 264 9.50 21.33 20.20
C GLY A 264 10.49 20.36 20.88
N ARG A 265 10.60 19.10 20.42
CA ARG A 265 11.52 18.08 20.96
C ARG A 265 12.92 18.23 20.37
N LYS A 266 13.58 19.35 20.68
CA LYS A 266 14.85 19.76 20.07
C LYS A 266 16.00 18.76 20.31
N GLU A 267 16.14 18.24 21.52
CA GLU A 267 17.24 17.33 21.87
C GLU A 267 17.22 16.04 21.06
N GLU A 268 16.03 15.45 20.89
CA GLU A 268 15.85 14.24 20.10
C GLU A 268 16.03 14.48 18.60
N ALA A 269 15.61 15.65 18.11
CA ALA A 269 15.84 16.04 16.73
C ALA A 269 17.34 16.13 16.43
N ILE A 270 18.11 16.75 17.34
CA ILE A 270 19.58 16.86 17.25
C ILE A 270 20.22 15.48 17.33
N ALA A 271 19.79 14.61 18.24
CA ALA A 271 20.29 13.24 18.37
C ALA A 271 20.07 12.43 17.09
N THR A 272 18.92 12.63 16.43
CA THR A 272 18.60 12.00 15.16
C THR A 272 19.47 12.54 14.02
N LEU A 273 19.61 13.85 13.89
CA LEU A 273 20.49 14.47 12.89
C LEU A 273 21.95 14.03 13.05
N LYS A 274 22.48 13.97 14.28
CA LYS A 274 23.85 13.49 14.54
C LYS A 274 24.11 12.06 14.07
N HIS A 275 23.08 11.21 14.12
CA HIS A 275 23.20 9.82 13.67
C HIS A 275 23.06 9.67 12.15
N ILE A 276 22.30 10.57 11.53
CA ILE A 276 22.06 10.59 10.08
C ILE A 276 23.17 11.32 9.32
N ALA A 277 23.88 12.23 10.00
CA ALA A 277 24.98 12.99 9.45
C ALA A 277 26.14 12.06 9.01
N PRO A 278 26.77 12.34 7.86
CA PRO A 278 27.88 11.53 7.37
C PRO A 278 29.05 11.57 8.34
N ILE A 279 29.57 10.38 8.70
CA ILE A 279 30.74 10.21 9.59
C ILE A 279 32.03 10.74 8.91
N ASN A 280 32.05 10.87 7.58
CA ASN A 280 33.20 11.35 6.82
C ASN A 280 33.10 12.86 6.56
N GLY A 281 33.65 13.65 7.49
CA GLY A 281 33.70 15.11 7.41
C GLY A 281 34.72 15.65 6.40
N THR A 282 34.35 15.78 5.11
CA THR A 282 35.24 16.44 4.13
C THR A 282 34.62 17.53 3.25
N THR A 283 33.37 17.99 3.47
CA THR A 283 32.82 19.06 2.59
C THR A 283 31.99 20.17 3.25
N THR A 284 31.78 20.17 4.56
CA THR A 284 31.12 21.30 5.24
C THR A 284 31.93 21.75 6.45
N LYS A 285 32.75 22.78 6.24
CA LYS A 285 33.50 23.54 7.26
C LYS A 285 32.56 24.42 8.09
N THR A 286 31.58 23.83 8.76
CA THR A 286 30.89 24.48 9.88
C THR A 286 31.05 23.55 11.08
N PRO A 287 31.74 23.99 12.15
CA PRO A 287 31.90 23.15 13.33
C PRO A 287 30.53 22.74 13.84
N LEU A 288 30.36 21.43 14.06
CA LEU A 288 29.21 20.75 14.66
C LEU A 288 29.01 21.15 16.13
N THR A 289 28.99 22.44 16.42
CA THR A 289 28.90 22.98 17.77
C THR A 289 27.45 23.17 18.17
N SER A 290 27.19 22.94 19.46
CA SER A 290 25.97 23.31 20.17
C SER A 290 25.51 24.74 19.87
N SER A 291 26.41 25.63 19.45
CA SER A 291 26.14 27.02 19.04
C SER A 291 25.26 27.15 17.79
N PHE A 292 25.37 26.27 16.78
CA PHE A 292 24.48 26.32 15.62
C PHE A 292 23.07 25.85 15.99
N PHE A 293 22.99 24.86 16.88
CA PHE A 293 21.72 24.35 17.40
C PHE A 293 21.07 25.30 18.42
N SER A 294 21.85 26.09 19.17
CA SER A 294 21.32 27.17 20.01
C SER A 294 20.85 28.36 19.19
N ASN A 295 21.48 28.63 18.04
CA ASN A 295 21.05 29.65 17.08
C ASN A 295 19.86 29.20 16.21
N LEU A 296 19.47 27.92 16.27
CA LEU A 296 18.17 27.45 15.79
C LEU A 296 17.07 27.82 16.81
N SER A 297 16.97 29.11 17.14
CA SER A 297 15.79 29.68 17.79
C SER A 297 14.72 29.87 16.72
N PHE A 298 14.07 28.77 16.33
CA PHE A 298 12.91 28.85 15.47
C PHE A 298 11.72 29.32 16.30
N GLU A 299 11.13 30.46 15.91
CA GLU A 299 9.80 30.84 16.34
C GLU A 299 8.88 29.64 16.12
N GLN A 300 8.14 29.32 17.18
CA GLN A 300 7.15 28.26 17.18
C GLN A 300 6.01 28.70 16.25
N GLU A 301 6.18 28.56 14.93
CA GLU A 301 5.04 28.43 14.03
C GLU A 301 4.38 27.10 14.39
N THR A 302 3.61 27.09 15.47
CA THR A 302 2.48 26.18 15.63
C THR A 302 1.51 26.49 14.50
N ARG A 303 1.86 26.09 13.27
CA ARG A 303 0.86 25.75 12.27
C ARG A 303 0.24 24.45 12.73
N ASN A 304 -0.58 24.56 13.77
CA ASN A 304 -1.76 23.72 13.91
C ASN A 304 -2.57 24.00 12.64
N VAL A 305 -2.23 23.33 11.54
CA VAL A 305 -3.13 23.25 10.40
C VAL A 305 -4.29 22.44 10.92
N ASP A 306 -5.28 23.18 11.43
CA ASP A 306 -6.47 22.59 11.99
C ASP A 306 -7.11 21.79 10.85
N LEU A 307 -7.11 20.45 10.96
CA LEU A 307 -7.60 19.55 9.92
C LEU A 307 -9.02 19.95 9.48
N TYR A 308 -9.82 20.40 10.45
CA TYR A 308 -11.14 20.95 10.19
C TYR A 308 -11.09 22.15 9.25
N SER A 309 -10.11 23.06 9.41
CA SER A 309 -9.87 24.17 8.50
C SER A 309 -9.44 23.69 7.11
N ALA A 310 -8.53 22.71 7.00
CA ALA A 310 -8.08 22.18 5.71
C ALA A 310 -9.21 21.47 4.93
N ILE A 311 -9.99 20.61 5.60
CA ILE A 311 -11.17 19.95 5.04
C ILE A 311 -12.24 20.99 4.67
N ASN A 312 -12.46 21.99 5.53
CA ASN A 312 -13.40 23.06 5.24
C ASN A 312 -12.99 23.88 4.02
N VAL A 313 -11.69 24.12 3.81
CA VAL A 313 -11.15 24.78 2.61
C VAL A 313 -11.34 23.91 1.35
N LEU A 314 -11.08 22.60 1.44
CA LEU A 314 -11.31 21.63 0.36
C LEU A 314 -12.78 21.57 -0.07
N VAL A 315 -13.70 21.54 0.90
CA VAL A 315 -15.13 21.39 0.66
C VAL A 315 -15.75 22.73 0.20
N LYS A 316 -15.34 23.86 0.77
CA LYS A 316 -15.87 25.18 0.38
C LYS A 316 -15.37 25.67 -0.96
N SER A 317 -14.14 25.36 -1.34
CA SER A 317 -13.61 25.75 -2.64
C SER A 317 -14.20 24.86 -3.73
N THR A 318 -15.07 25.43 -4.56
CA THR A 318 -15.73 24.71 -5.68
C THR A 318 -14.74 24.05 -6.64
N TRP A 319 -13.57 24.65 -6.83
CA TRP A 319 -12.48 24.07 -7.62
C TRP A 319 -11.84 22.85 -6.95
N ALA A 320 -11.59 22.92 -5.63
CA ALA A 320 -10.92 21.85 -4.89
C ALA A 320 -11.84 20.65 -4.76
N PHE A 321 -13.12 20.89 -4.46
CA PHE A 321 -14.15 19.85 -4.40
C PHE A 321 -14.32 19.13 -5.74
N ARG A 322 -14.39 19.87 -6.87
CA ARG A 322 -14.48 19.27 -8.21
C ARG A 322 -13.26 18.38 -8.53
N ARG A 323 -12.06 18.85 -8.19
CA ARG A 323 -10.82 18.08 -8.39
C ARG A 323 -10.78 16.83 -7.51
N LEU A 324 -11.11 16.97 -6.23
CA LEU A 324 -11.17 15.86 -5.28
C LEU A 324 -12.19 14.81 -5.73
N SER A 325 -13.41 15.21 -6.05
CA SER A 325 -14.45 14.29 -6.53
C SER A 325 -14.03 13.55 -7.80
N THR A 326 -13.36 14.24 -8.74
CA THR A 326 -12.83 13.60 -9.96
C THR A 326 -11.73 12.58 -9.66
N VAL A 327 -10.77 12.92 -8.79
CA VAL A 327 -9.68 12.01 -8.39
C VAL A 327 -10.24 10.81 -7.63
N MET A 328 -11.23 11.01 -6.75
CA MET A 328 -11.91 9.93 -6.04
C MET A 328 -12.66 8.99 -6.97
N ALA A 329 -13.39 9.52 -7.98
CA ALA A 329 -14.10 8.70 -8.96
C ALA A 329 -13.13 7.84 -9.81
N ILE A 330 -12.03 8.43 -10.27
CA ILE A 330 -11.00 7.71 -11.04
C ILE A 330 -10.30 6.68 -10.14
N GLY A 331 -9.93 7.08 -8.92
CA GLY A 331 -9.28 6.21 -7.94
C GLY A 331 -10.15 5.03 -7.53
N PHE A 332 -11.46 5.23 -7.41
CA PHE A 332 -12.41 4.15 -7.18
C PHE A 332 -12.39 3.14 -8.34
N GLY A 333 -12.47 3.60 -9.59
CA GLY A 333 -12.42 2.73 -10.77
C GLY A 333 -11.10 1.94 -10.88
N VAL A 334 -9.96 2.63 -10.74
CA VAL A 334 -8.64 1.99 -10.77
C VAL A 334 -8.48 1.01 -9.60
N GLY A 335 -8.90 1.40 -8.40
CA GLY A 335 -8.85 0.57 -7.20
C GLY A 335 -9.70 -0.69 -7.31
N MET A 336 -10.89 -0.60 -7.90
CA MET A 336 -11.75 -1.77 -8.15
C MET A 336 -11.04 -2.81 -9.02
N VAL A 337 -10.35 -2.41 -10.09
CA VAL A 337 -9.64 -3.36 -10.94
C VAL A 337 -8.37 -3.86 -10.26
N TYR A 338 -7.56 -2.97 -9.68
CA TYR A 338 -6.30 -3.31 -9.03
C TYR A 338 -6.48 -4.26 -7.85
N TYR A 339 -7.45 -4.03 -6.97
CA TYR A 339 -7.70 -4.96 -5.85
C TYR A 339 -8.63 -6.11 -6.26
N GLY A 340 -9.61 -5.85 -7.13
CA GLY A 340 -10.62 -6.83 -7.51
C GLY A 340 -10.11 -7.94 -8.39
N MET A 341 -9.17 -7.67 -9.32
CA MET A 341 -8.63 -8.73 -10.20
C MET A 341 -7.95 -9.85 -9.40
N PRO A 342 -6.95 -9.59 -8.54
CA PRO A 342 -6.35 -10.64 -7.71
C PRO A 342 -7.36 -11.38 -6.82
N LEU A 343 -8.33 -10.66 -6.24
CA LEU A 343 -9.36 -11.26 -5.38
C LEU A 343 -10.37 -12.13 -6.15
N ALA A 344 -10.62 -11.83 -7.42
CA ALA A 344 -11.54 -12.58 -8.27
C ALA A 344 -10.87 -13.77 -8.98
N LEU A 345 -9.55 -13.98 -8.87
CA LEU A 345 -8.81 -15.05 -9.55
C LEU A 345 -9.34 -16.45 -9.25
N GLY A 346 -9.94 -16.68 -8.07
CA GLY A 346 -10.56 -17.95 -7.72
C GLY A 346 -11.74 -18.35 -8.62
N SER A 347 -12.29 -17.41 -9.40
CA SER A 347 -13.36 -17.67 -10.38
C SER A 347 -12.84 -18.04 -11.78
N LEU A 348 -11.54 -17.87 -12.03
CA LEU A 348 -10.91 -18.22 -13.29
C LEU A 348 -10.42 -19.68 -13.28
N ASP A 349 -10.51 -20.32 -14.43
CA ASP A 349 -10.30 -21.76 -14.62
C ASP A 349 -8.80 -22.13 -14.75
N PHE A 350 -7.93 -21.43 -14.00
CA PHE A 350 -6.46 -21.53 -14.03
C PHE A 350 -5.86 -21.75 -12.63
N ASN A 351 -4.57 -22.09 -12.59
CA ASN A 351 -3.84 -22.25 -11.34
C ASN A 351 -3.71 -20.91 -10.58
N LEU A 352 -4.46 -20.80 -9.49
CA LEU A 352 -4.50 -19.62 -8.61
C LEU A 352 -3.11 -19.11 -8.22
N TYR A 353 -2.19 -19.99 -7.84
CA TYR A 353 -0.84 -19.61 -7.39
C TYR A 353 -0.04 -18.92 -8.49
N LEU A 354 -0.07 -19.48 -9.71
CA LEU A 354 0.65 -18.92 -10.86
C LEU A 354 0.03 -17.59 -11.30
N SER A 355 -1.29 -17.46 -11.31
CA SER A 355 -1.96 -16.18 -11.63
C SER A 355 -1.54 -15.07 -10.68
N VAL A 356 -1.57 -15.32 -9.37
CA VAL A 356 -1.14 -14.32 -8.38
C VAL A 356 0.35 -13.99 -8.54
N THR A 357 1.20 -14.99 -8.84
CA THR A 357 2.61 -14.74 -9.14
C THR A 357 2.79 -13.84 -10.36
N PHE A 358 2.05 -14.07 -11.45
CA PHE A 358 2.13 -13.22 -12.64
C PHE A 358 1.61 -11.80 -12.37
N ASN A 359 0.56 -11.64 -11.56
CA ASN A 359 0.10 -10.32 -11.11
C ASN A 359 1.19 -9.59 -10.32
N GLY A 360 1.80 -10.24 -9.32
CA GLY A 360 2.93 -9.65 -8.60
C GLY A 360 4.10 -9.30 -9.52
N LEU A 361 4.42 -10.16 -10.49
CA LEU A 361 5.50 -9.92 -11.45
C LEU A 361 5.20 -8.71 -12.35
N SER A 362 3.94 -8.46 -12.67
CA SER A 362 3.52 -7.38 -13.57
C SER A 362 3.64 -5.98 -12.96
N GLU A 363 3.71 -5.85 -11.62
CA GLU A 363 3.87 -4.54 -10.97
C GLU A 363 5.23 -3.88 -11.25
N LEU A 364 6.31 -4.68 -11.31
CA LEU A 364 7.65 -4.18 -11.59
C LEU A 364 7.75 -3.54 -12.99
N PRO A 365 7.40 -4.24 -14.09
CA PRO A 365 7.43 -3.62 -15.41
C PRO A 365 6.40 -2.50 -15.52
N ALA A 366 5.24 -2.59 -14.85
CA ALA A 366 4.26 -1.50 -14.85
C ALA A 366 4.85 -0.21 -14.27
N SER A 367 5.59 -0.32 -13.17
CA SER A 367 6.26 0.83 -12.53
C SER A 367 7.35 1.43 -13.43
N LEU A 368 8.19 0.60 -14.05
CA LEU A 368 9.24 1.05 -14.97
C LEU A 368 8.67 1.72 -16.23
N ILE A 369 7.66 1.11 -16.85
CA ILE A 369 7.03 1.63 -18.06
C ILE A 369 6.31 2.95 -17.74
N THR A 370 5.70 3.06 -16.56
CA THR A 370 5.07 4.30 -16.10
C THR A 370 6.07 5.45 -16.07
N LEU A 371 7.29 5.23 -15.56
CA LEU A 371 8.34 6.28 -15.56
C LEU A 371 8.67 6.79 -16.97
N VAL A 372 8.74 5.90 -17.96
CA VAL A 372 9.02 6.28 -19.36
C VAL A 372 7.84 7.01 -20.00
N PHE A 373 6.62 6.51 -19.79
CA PHE A 373 5.41 7.13 -20.35
C PHE A 373 5.16 8.52 -19.79
N ILE A 374 5.43 8.70 -18.49
CA ILE A 374 5.35 9.99 -17.81
C ILE A 374 6.27 11.04 -18.44
N ALA A 375 7.46 10.65 -18.88
CA ALA A 375 8.41 11.58 -19.50
C ALA A 375 7.99 11.98 -20.93
N LYS A 376 7.22 11.14 -21.62
CA LYS A 376 6.85 11.31 -23.04
C LYS A 376 5.42 11.81 -23.28
N MET A 377 4.50 11.48 -22.37
CA MET A 377 3.07 11.74 -22.52
C MET A 377 2.53 12.56 -21.36
N ASN A 378 1.53 13.40 -21.65
CA ASN A 378 0.82 14.15 -20.63
C ASN A 378 0.16 13.19 -19.61
N ARG A 379 0.15 13.58 -18.33
CA ARG A 379 -0.44 12.81 -17.21
C ARG A 379 -1.86 12.34 -17.49
N LYS A 380 -2.72 13.28 -17.92
CA LYS A 380 -4.14 13.05 -18.19
C LYS A 380 -4.35 12.04 -19.33
N THR A 381 -3.60 12.18 -20.41
CA THR A 381 -3.68 11.27 -21.57
C THR A 381 -3.22 9.87 -21.18
N SER A 382 -2.11 9.76 -20.44
CA SER A 382 -1.61 8.46 -19.96
C SER A 382 -2.64 7.76 -19.07
N LEU A 383 -3.25 8.49 -18.15
CA LEU A 383 -4.30 7.97 -17.27
C LEU A 383 -5.52 7.47 -18.05
N LEU A 384 -6.01 8.24 -19.04
CA LEU A 384 -7.11 7.83 -19.91
C LEU A 384 -6.79 6.57 -20.72
N VAL A 385 -5.59 6.50 -21.31
CA VAL A 385 -5.14 5.34 -22.09
C VAL A 385 -5.08 4.09 -21.22
N PHE A 386 -4.40 4.14 -20.08
CA PHE A 386 -4.24 2.96 -19.21
C PHE A 386 -5.57 2.50 -18.60
N THR A 387 -6.44 3.43 -18.17
CA THR A 387 -7.76 3.06 -17.62
C THR A 387 -8.69 2.46 -18.67
N SER A 388 -8.70 3.03 -19.87
CA SER A 388 -9.52 2.50 -20.98
C SER A 388 -9.01 1.13 -21.44
N LEU A 389 -7.69 0.97 -21.55
CA LEU A 389 -7.05 -0.30 -21.87
C LEU A 389 -7.39 -1.37 -20.81
N SER A 390 -7.22 -1.04 -19.53
CA SER A 390 -7.59 -1.93 -18.42
C SER A 390 -9.06 -2.33 -18.46
N GLY A 391 -9.98 -1.39 -18.71
CA GLY A 391 -11.41 -1.68 -18.80
C GLY A 391 -11.77 -2.64 -19.93
N VAL A 392 -11.25 -2.41 -21.14
CA VAL A 392 -11.49 -3.27 -22.31
C VAL A 392 -10.97 -4.69 -22.04
N PHE A 393 -9.74 -4.82 -21.58
CA PHE A 393 -9.14 -6.13 -21.33
C PHE A 393 -9.78 -6.87 -20.14
N SER A 394 -10.31 -6.14 -19.14
CA SER A 394 -11.11 -6.73 -18.05
C SER A 394 -12.41 -7.35 -18.54
N ILE A 395 -13.10 -6.71 -19.49
CA ILE A 395 -14.33 -7.28 -20.07
C ILE A 395 -13.98 -8.52 -20.90
N MET A 396 -12.89 -8.46 -21.66
CA MET A 396 -12.43 -9.58 -22.50
C MET A 396 -11.99 -10.80 -21.67
N SER A 397 -11.44 -10.61 -20.47
CA SER A 397 -11.01 -11.74 -19.62
C SER A 397 -12.17 -12.57 -19.07
N VAL A 398 -13.37 -12.00 -18.96
CA VAL A 398 -14.58 -12.69 -18.47
C VAL A 398 -15.25 -13.53 -19.57
N LEU A 399 -15.02 -13.22 -20.84
CA LEU A 399 -15.61 -13.94 -21.96
C LEU A 399 -15.10 -15.39 -21.99
N LYS A 400 -16.03 -16.35 -21.82
CA LYS A 400 -15.72 -17.78 -21.88
C LYS A 400 -15.76 -18.29 -23.31
N GLY A 401 -14.67 -18.89 -23.76
CA GLY A 401 -14.62 -19.62 -25.03
C GLY A 401 -14.50 -21.12 -24.83
N THR A 402 -14.97 -21.88 -25.81
CA THR A 402 -15.05 -23.36 -25.79
C THR A 402 -13.72 -24.06 -26.07
N HIS A 403 -12.75 -23.36 -26.67
CA HIS A 403 -11.45 -23.94 -27.04
C HIS A 403 -10.41 -23.80 -25.92
N PRO A 404 -9.46 -24.76 -25.76
CA PRO A 404 -8.42 -24.69 -24.72
C PRO A 404 -7.51 -23.45 -24.86
N ILE A 405 -7.34 -22.95 -26.09
CA ILE A 405 -6.59 -21.70 -26.37
C ILE A 405 -7.21 -20.49 -25.67
N TRP A 406 -8.54 -20.49 -25.48
CA TRP A 406 -9.23 -19.39 -24.80
C TRP A 406 -8.80 -19.24 -23.34
N LYS A 407 -8.44 -20.33 -22.64
CA LYS A 407 -7.92 -20.24 -21.27
C LYS A 407 -6.60 -19.47 -21.21
N THR A 408 -5.73 -19.69 -22.20
CA THR A 408 -4.46 -18.97 -22.29
C THR A 408 -4.69 -17.49 -22.61
N LEU A 409 -5.61 -17.19 -23.53
CA LEU A 409 -5.97 -15.82 -23.88
C LEU A 409 -6.62 -15.07 -22.71
N GLN A 410 -7.45 -15.72 -21.89
CA GLN A 410 -8.06 -15.12 -20.71
C GLN A 410 -7.01 -14.62 -19.71
N ILE A 411 -5.98 -15.41 -19.45
CA ILE A 411 -4.87 -15.01 -18.56
C ILE A 411 -4.09 -13.86 -19.17
N VAL A 412 -3.81 -13.90 -20.48
CA VAL A 412 -3.12 -12.78 -21.15
C VAL A 412 -3.95 -11.49 -21.04
N PHE A 413 -5.27 -11.55 -21.24
CA PHE A 413 -6.14 -10.39 -21.10
C PHE A 413 -6.22 -9.89 -19.65
N GLU A 414 -6.31 -10.79 -18.69
CA GLU A 414 -6.28 -10.46 -17.27
C GLU A 414 -4.96 -9.76 -16.89
N LEU A 415 -3.81 -10.31 -17.30
CA LEU A 415 -2.50 -9.74 -17.04
C LEU A 415 -2.31 -8.37 -17.70
N VAL A 416 -2.76 -8.19 -18.94
CA VAL A 416 -2.70 -6.89 -19.63
C VAL A 416 -3.60 -5.88 -18.92
N SER A 417 -4.78 -6.30 -18.46
CA SER A 417 -5.67 -5.46 -17.68
C SER A 417 -5.05 -5.03 -16.35
N PHE A 418 -4.51 -5.99 -15.60
CA PHE A 418 -3.91 -5.77 -14.29
C PHE A 418 -2.66 -4.89 -14.40
N PHE A 419 -1.76 -5.17 -15.35
CA PHE A 419 -0.62 -4.33 -15.70
C PHE A 419 -1.05 -2.87 -15.98
N SER A 420 -2.09 -2.69 -16.79
CA SER A 420 -2.61 -1.36 -17.13
C SER A 420 -3.22 -0.66 -15.92
N ALA A 421 -3.89 -1.40 -15.03
CA ALA A 421 -4.42 -0.87 -13.77
C ALA A 421 -3.29 -0.43 -12.82
N CYS A 422 -2.20 -1.22 -12.69
CA CYS A 422 -1.01 -0.85 -11.93
C CYS A 422 -0.38 0.44 -12.46
N SER A 423 -0.20 0.56 -13.78
CA SER A 423 0.31 1.79 -14.40
C SER A 423 -0.63 2.98 -14.17
N ALA A 424 -1.95 2.79 -14.31
CA ALA A 424 -2.93 3.83 -14.02
C ALA A 424 -2.86 4.29 -12.56
N LEU A 425 -2.71 3.37 -11.60
CA LEU A 425 -2.59 3.68 -10.18
C LEU A 425 -1.33 4.51 -9.90
N ASN A 426 -0.18 4.11 -10.47
CA ASN A 426 1.06 4.86 -10.34
C ASN A 426 0.96 6.28 -10.90
N VAL A 427 0.36 6.45 -12.10
CA VAL A 427 0.13 7.78 -12.69
C VAL A 427 -0.83 8.60 -11.83
N LEU A 428 -1.89 7.99 -11.30
CA LEU A 428 -2.89 8.65 -10.47
C LEU A 428 -2.30 9.17 -9.15
N LEU A 429 -1.44 8.38 -8.49
CA LEU A 429 -0.76 8.80 -7.26
C LEU A 429 0.12 10.03 -7.51
N ILE A 430 0.93 10.01 -8.58
CA ILE A 430 1.77 11.15 -8.96
C ILE A 430 0.91 12.37 -9.31
N PHE A 431 -0.14 12.17 -10.09
CA PHE A 431 -1.06 13.23 -10.47
C PHE A 431 -1.74 13.88 -9.26
N THR A 432 -2.11 13.09 -8.25
CA THR A 432 -2.73 13.60 -7.01
C THR A 432 -1.74 14.48 -6.22
N ILE A 433 -0.48 14.06 -6.09
CA ILE A 433 0.57 14.83 -5.41
C ILE A 433 0.84 16.16 -6.14
N GLU A 434 0.83 16.16 -7.48
CA GLU A 434 1.03 17.36 -8.31
C GLU A 434 -0.20 18.30 -8.30
N LEU A 435 -1.41 17.76 -8.14
CA LEU A 435 -2.67 18.50 -8.23
C LEU A 435 -2.98 19.32 -6.97
N PHE A 436 -2.62 18.81 -5.79
CA PHE A 436 -2.92 19.43 -4.50
C PHE A 436 -1.70 20.16 -3.91
N PRO A 437 -1.93 21.35 -3.30
CA PRO A 437 -0.87 22.08 -2.60
C PRO A 437 -0.39 21.31 -1.38
N THR A 438 0.84 21.57 -0.94
CA THR A 438 1.51 20.85 0.15
C THR A 438 0.73 20.84 1.46
N CYS A 439 -0.04 21.89 1.75
CA CYS A 439 -0.86 22.01 2.96
C CYS A 439 -2.09 21.07 3.00
N VAL A 440 -2.44 20.43 1.89
CA VAL A 440 -3.66 19.61 1.74
C VAL A 440 -3.35 18.25 1.09
N ARG A 441 -2.07 17.87 1.10
CA ARG A 441 -1.57 16.71 0.34
C ARG A 441 -1.68 15.38 1.09
N ASN A 442 -1.55 15.42 2.42
CA ASN A 442 -1.76 14.27 3.30
C ASN A 442 -3.24 14.15 3.61
#